data_AF-A0A950II33-F1
#
_entry.id   AF-A0A950II33-F1
#
_cell.length_a   1.000
_cell.length_b   1.000
_cell.length_c   1.000
_cell.angle_alpha   90.00
_cell.angle_beta   90.00
_cell.angle_gamma   90.00
#
_symmetry.space_group_name_H-M   'P 1'
#
loop_
_entity.id
_entity.type
_entity.pdbx_description
1 polymer ?
#
loop_
_entity_poly.entity_id
_entity_poly.type
_entity_poly.pdbx_seq_one_letter_code
_entity_poly.pdbx_strand_id
1 'polypeptide(L)'
;MHAMGLITPNGARSTMSEDFRIIKRPLIKRAFAPRSSGDKPGNLIMITSSLPGEGKTFCSINLAMSIAQEVDHTVLLVDADVARASVLRTLGLPAHRGLMDVLLDDTLDIADVMFRTNVSTLSILPAGTANARATELLASQTMSGLVNQLASRYPDRIIIFDSPPLLVTSEAHVLASHMGQIVMVVESETTTQHAVKESLRQIEGCSNINLLYNKSREFADSKAYGYQYYG
;
A
#
# COMPACT_ATOMS: atom_id res chain seq x y z
N MET A 1 -6.27 -11.40 -13.39
CA MET A 1 -5.33 -11.41 -12.23
C MET A 1 -4.02 -12.12 -12.54
N HIS A 2 -4.00 -13.43 -12.81
CA HIS A 2 -2.74 -14.15 -13.11
C HIS A 2 -1.95 -13.61 -14.33
N ALA A 3 -2.64 -13.32 -15.44
CA ALA A 3 -1.99 -12.76 -16.64
C ALA A 3 -1.40 -11.35 -16.44
N MET A 4 -1.79 -10.66 -15.37
CA MET A 4 -1.27 -9.34 -14.99
C MET A 4 -0.18 -9.44 -13.93
N GLY A 5 0.25 -10.65 -13.55
CA GLY A 5 1.21 -10.85 -12.46
C GLY A 5 0.64 -10.53 -11.08
N LEU A 6 -0.67 -10.69 -10.85
CA LEU A 6 -1.22 -10.55 -9.49
C LEU A 6 -1.22 -11.90 -8.77
N ILE A 7 -0.78 -11.91 -7.52
CA ILE A 7 -0.87 -13.05 -6.58
C ILE A 7 -2.35 -13.35 -6.35
N THR A 8 -2.68 -14.64 -6.39
CA THR A 8 -4.02 -15.15 -6.04
C THR A 8 -3.88 -16.19 -4.92
N PRO A 9 -4.88 -16.34 -4.03
CA PRO A 9 -4.82 -17.33 -2.96
C PRO A 9 -4.64 -18.79 -3.43
N ASN A 10 -5.20 -19.14 -4.59
CA ASN A 10 -5.17 -20.50 -5.14
C ASN A 10 -4.12 -20.68 -6.26
N GLY A 11 -3.25 -19.69 -6.45
CA GLY A 11 -2.23 -19.72 -7.49
C GLY A 11 -1.09 -20.69 -7.16
N ALA A 12 -0.47 -21.27 -8.19
CA ALA A 12 0.78 -22.00 -8.02
C ALA A 12 1.86 -21.07 -7.43
N ARG A 13 2.76 -21.62 -6.60
CA ARG A 13 3.92 -20.88 -6.09
C ARG A 13 4.71 -20.32 -7.28
N SER A 14 4.93 -19.01 -7.27
CA SER A 14 5.72 -18.29 -8.25
C SER A 14 6.86 -17.54 -7.54
N THR A 15 7.94 -17.21 -8.26
CA THR A 15 9.05 -16.39 -7.74
C THR A 15 8.52 -15.13 -7.06
N MET A 16 7.62 -14.42 -7.74
CA MET A 16 6.98 -13.22 -7.24
C MET A 16 6.16 -13.46 -5.95
N SER A 17 5.49 -14.61 -5.81
CA SER A 17 4.79 -14.94 -4.55
C SER A 17 5.77 -15.14 -3.40
N GLU A 18 6.96 -15.69 -3.63
CA GLU A 18 8.00 -15.82 -2.60
C GLU A 18 8.64 -14.46 -2.29
N ASP A 19 8.88 -13.60 -3.29
CA ASP A 19 9.39 -12.24 -3.09
C ASP A 19 8.47 -11.43 -2.18
N PHE A 20 7.15 -11.41 -2.47
CA PHE A 20 6.19 -10.72 -1.60
C PHE A 20 6.01 -11.39 -0.23
N ARG A 21 6.38 -12.67 -0.07
CA ARG A 21 6.46 -13.30 1.25
C ARG A 21 7.64 -12.77 2.04
N ILE A 22 8.79 -12.58 1.41
CA ILE A 22 9.97 -11.98 2.06
C ILE A 22 9.67 -10.52 2.42
N ILE A 23 9.12 -9.75 1.47
CA ILE A 23 8.79 -8.33 1.64
C ILE A 23 7.82 -8.10 2.80
N LYS A 24 6.77 -8.92 2.95
CA LYS A 24 5.74 -8.68 3.98
C LYS A 24 6.22 -8.94 5.41
N ARG A 25 7.18 -9.83 5.62
CA ARG A 25 7.59 -10.29 6.97
C ARG A 25 8.07 -9.14 7.88
N PRO A 26 9.02 -8.27 7.47
CA PRO A 26 9.41 -7.13 8.30
C PRO A 26 8.26 -6.13 8.51
N LEU A 27 7.37 -5.96 7.52
CA LEU A 27 6.23 -5.05 7.61
C LEU A 27 5.20 -5.51 8.64
N ILE A 28 4.84 -6.81 8.64
CA ILE A 28 3.96 -7.41 9.63
C ILE A 28 4.58 -7.33 11.02
N LYS A 29 5.86 -7.70 11.15
CA LYS A 29 6.57 -7.65 12.44
C LYS A 29 6.53 -6.26 13.06
N ARG A 30 6.75 -5.20 12.26
CA ARG A 30 6.68 -3.81 12.73
C ARG A 30 5.25 -3.34 12.96
N ALA A 31 4.28 -3.81 12.17
CA ALA A 31 2.88 -3.41 12.30
C ALA A 31 2.33 -3.67 13.71
N PHE A 32 2.80 -4.74 14.35
CA PHE A 32 2.36 -5.18 15.67
C PHE A 32 3.45 -5.10 16.75
N ALA A 33 4.56 -4.41 16.46
CA ALA A 33 5.58 -4.15 17.46
C ALA A 33 5.07 -3.16 18.53
N PRO A 34 5.54 -3.26 19.79
CA PRO A 34 5.29 -2.24 20.79
C PRO A 34 5.72 -0.86 20.27
N ARG A 35 4.88 0.15 20.48
CA ARG A 35 5.11 1.53 20.03
C ARG A 35 5.28 2.46 21.22
N SER A 36 6.09 3.51 21.05
CA SER A 36 6.23 4.56 22.06
C SER A 36 5.03 5.51 22.01
N SER A 37 4.79 6.22 23.11
CA SER A 37 3.79 7.29 23.13
C SER A 37 4.14 8.36 22.10
N GLY A 38 3.23 8.60 21.15
CA GLY A 38 3.40 9.57 20.07
C GLY A 38 3.77 8.97 18.71
N ASP A 39 4.16 7.69 18.66
CA ASP A 39 4.44 7.00 17.39
C ASP A 39 3.15 6.80 16.58
N LYS A 40 3.27 6.93 15.26
CA LYS A 40 2.19 6.59 14.32
C LYS A 40 1.91 5.08 14.37
N PRO A 41 0.65 4.63 14.21
CA PRO A 41 0.34 3.21 14.22
C PRO A 41 1.11 2.45 13.14
N GLY A 42 1.89 1.44 13.55
CA GLY A 42 2.72 0.65 12.63
C GLY A 42 1.92 -0.12 11.58
N ASN A 43 0.66 -0.44 11.85
CA ASN A 43 -0.22 -1.14 10.91
C ASN A 43 -0.77 -0.24 9.79
N LEU A 44 -0.44 1.05 9.78
CA LEU A 44 -0.67 1.96 8.65
C LEU A 44 0.57 1.97 7.76
N ILE A 45 0.45 1.36 6.58
CA ILE A 45 1.54 1.18 5.62
C ILE A 45 1.19 1.95 4.34
N MET A 46 2.01 2.92 3.97
CA MET A 46 1.88 3.61 2.69
C MET A 46 2.81 3.00 1.66
N ILE A 47 2.29 2.76 0.46
CA ILE A 47 3.05 2.38 -0.73
C ILE A 47 3.07 3.59 -1.65
N THR A 48 4.26 4.04 -1.98
CA THR A 48 4.49 5.20 -2.84
C THR A 48 5.65 4.95 -3.77
N SER A 49 5.99 5.93 -4.60
CA SER A 49 7.10 5.86 -5.53
C SER A 49 7.64 7.27 -5.80
N SER A 50 8.77 7.41 -6.49
CA SER A 50 9.32 8.72 -6.85
C SER A 50 8.48 9.38 -7.95
N LEU A 51 8.12 8.59 -8.96
CA LEU A 51 7.52 9.03 -10.22
C LEU A 51 6.35 8.13 -10.64
N PRO A 52 5.44 8.61 -11.51
CA PRO A 52 4.35 7.79 -12.02
C PRO A 52 4.88 6.59 -12.82
N GLY A 53 4.18 5.45 -12.75
CA GLY A 53 4.48 4.28 -13.58
C GLY A 53 5.46 3.27 -12.97
N GLU A 54 6.06 3.54 -11.81
CA GLU A 54 7.04 2.66 -11.16
C GLU A 54 6.44 1.37 -10.58
N GLY A 55 5.10 1.26 -10.60
CA GLY A 55 4.37 0.04 -10.23
C GLY A 55 3.84 -0.01 -8.79
N LYS A 56 3.73 1.16 -8.12
CA LYS A 56 3.14 1.30 -6.77
C LYS A 56 1.84 0.50 -6.57
N THR A 57 0.83 0.70 -7.41
CA THR A 57 -0.47 0.01 -7.32
C THR A 57 -0.35 -1.50 -7.46
N PHE A 58 0.51 -1.97 -8.37
CA PHE A 58 0.81 -3.39 -8.53
C PHE A 58 1.44 -3.98 -7.25
N CYS A 59 2.41 -3.27 -6.66
CA CYS A 59 3.03 -3.66 -5.41
C CYS A 59 2.03 -3.63 -4.24
N SER A 60 1.17 -2.61 -4.16
CA SER A 60 0.11 -2.46 -3.15
C SER A 60 -0.85 -3.64 -3.17
N ILE A 61 -1.36 -4.00 -4.35
CA ILE A 61 -2.30 -5.13 -4.51
C ILE A 61 -1.61 -6.46 -4.17
N ASN A 62 -0.41 -6.70 -4.68
CA ASN A 62 0.31 -7.95 -4.42
C ASN A 62 0.72 -8.11 -2.96
N LEU A 63 1.15 -7.01 -2.32
CA LEU A 63 1.44 -7.03 -0.89
C LEU A 63 0.17 -7.31 -0.09
N ALA A 64 -0.96 -6.67 -0.43
CA ALA A 64 -2.24 -6.91 0.22
C ALA A 64 -2.70 -8.37 0.07
N MET A 65 -2.62 -8.94 -1.14
CA MET A 65 -2.92 -10.35 -1.39
C MET A 65 -1.98 -11.28 -0.63
N SER A 66 -0.69 -10.96 -0.55
CA SER A 66 0.28 -11.75 0.19
C SER A 66 -0.01 -11.73 1.70
N ILE A 67 -0.32 -10.57 2.29
CA ILE A 67 -0.68 -10.48 3.71
C ILE A 67 -2.03 -11.15 3.99
N ALA A 68 -3.00 -11.05 3.08
CA ALA A 68 -4.30 -11.71 3.21
C ALA A 68 -4.22 -13.26 3.24
N GLN A 69 -3.09 -13.84 2.81
CA GLN A 69 -2.81 -15.27 2.95
C GLN A 69 -2.25 -15.66 4.33
N GLU A 70 -1.93 -14.70 5.20
CA GLU A 70 -1.53 -15.01 6.57
C GLU A 70 -2.73 -15.48 7.39
N VAL A 71 -2.48 -16.36 8.36
CA VAL A 71 -3.53 -16.99 9.17
C VAL A 71 -4.20 -15.98 10.10
N ASP A 72 -3.40 -15.11 10.73
CA ASP A 72 -3.83 -14.26 11.85
C ASP A 72 -3.99 -12.79 11.47
N HIS A 73 -4.04 -12.46 10.17
CA HIS A 73 -4.08 -11.07 9.72
C HIS A 73 -5.14 -10.81 8.66
N THR A 74 -5.82 -9.67 8.82
CA THR A 74 -6.71 -9.10 7.82
C THR A 74 -6.09 -7.86 7.19
N VAL A 75 -6.53 -7.53 5.97
CA VAL A 75 -5.99 -6.42 5.19
C VAL A 75 -7.11 -5.52 4.67
N LEU A 76 -6.91 -4.23 4.83
CA LEU A 76 -7.65 -3.19 4.10
C LEU A 76 -6.71 -2.53 3.10
N LEU A 77 -7.00 -2.66 1.80
CA LEU A 77 -6.32 -1.92 0.75
C LEU A 77 -7.09 -0.63 0.45
N VAL A 78 -6.48 0.52 0.72
CA VAL A 78 -7.03 1.84 0.47
C VAL A 78 -6.41 2.42 -0.80
N ASP A 79 -7.22 2.78 -1.79
CA ASP A 79 -6.79 3.56 -2.95
C ASP A 79 -6.77 5.04 -2.54
N ALA A 80 -5.60 5.54 -2.13
CA ALA A 80 -5.38 6.92 -1.72
C ALA A 80 -4.73 7.78 -2.81
N ASP A 81 -4.49 7.22 -4.01
CA ASP A 81 -4.12 7.99 -5.19
C ASP A 81 -5.37 8.65 -5.78
N VAL A 82 -5.95 9.60 -5.04
CA VAL A 82 -7.24 10.23 -5.38
C VAL A 82 -7.18 11.05 -6.67
N ALA A 83 -5.97 11.46 -7.09
CA ALA A 83 -5.75 12.12 -8.38
C ALA A 83 -5.79 11.15 -9.56
N ARG A 84 -5.30 9.91 -9.38
CA ARG A 84 -5.20 8.89 -10.44
C ARG A 84 -5.56 7.49 -9.96
N ALA A 85 -6.69 7.38 -9.25
CA ALA A 85 -7.16 6.16 -8.59
C ALA A 85 -7.13 4.99 -9.55
N SER A 86 -6.53 3.86 -9.19
CA SER A 86 -6.25 2.78 -10.15
C SER A 86 -6.44 1.37 -9.61
N VAL A 87 -6.70 1.20 -8.30
CA VAL A 87 -6.89 -0.11 -7.68
C VAL A 87 -8.11 -0.81 -8.28
N LEU A 88 -9.27 -0.16 -8.31
CA LEU A 88 -10.50 -0.74 -8.85
C LEU A 88 -10.35 -1.11 -10.33
N ARG A 89 -9.75 -0.22 -11.15
CA ARG A 89 -9.50 -0.49 -12.57
C ARG A 89 -8.57 -1.69 -12.76
N THR A 90 -7.52 -1.80 -11.96
CA THR A 90 -6.57 -2.93 -12.01
C THR A 90 -7.24 -4.24 -11.65
N LEU A 91 -8.24 -4.21 -10.76
CA LEU A 91 -9.00 -5.38 -10.33
C LEU A 91 -10.25 -5.67 -11.18
N GLY A 92 -10.56 -4.82 -12.17
CA GLY A 92 -11.76 -4.94 -13.00
C GLY A 92 -13.07 -4.65 -12.25
N LEU A 93 -13.01 -3.84 -11.19
CA LEU A 93 -14.17 -3.46 -10.38
C LEU A 93 -14.76 -2.12 -10.85
N PRO A 94 -16.09 -1.93 -10.76
CA PRO A 94 -16.73 -0.68 -11.14
C PRO A 94 -16.37 0.45 -10.17
N ALA A 95 -16.47 1.69 -10.64
CA ALA A 95 -16.33 2.87 -9.78
C ALA A 95 -17.36 2.85 -8.65
N HIS A 96 -16.99 3.40 -7.50
CA HIS A 96 -17.79 3.38 -6.27
C HIS A 96 -17.42 4.55 -5.38
N ARG A 97 -18.32 4.93 -4.48
CA ARG A 97 -17.99 5.85 -3.38
C ARG A 97 -16.85 5.28 -2.54
N GLY A 98 -16.04 6.14 -1.94
CA GLY A 98 -14.83 5.72 -1.26
C GLY A 98 -14.30 6.73 -0.27
N LEU A 99 -12.98 6.73 -0.07
CA LEU A 99 -12.26 7.57 0.88
C LEU A 99 -12.70 9.04 0.81
N MET A 100 -12.69 9.64 -0.38
CA MET A 100 -13.04 11.05 -0.56
C MET A 100 -14.48 11.36 -0.21
N ASP A 101 -15.41 10.44 -0.50
CA ASP A 101 -16.82 10.62 -0.17
C ASP A 101 -17.05 10.57 1.35
N VAL A 102 -16.35 9.69 2.06
CA VAL A 102 -16.39 9.60 3.54
C VAL A 102 -15.80 10.86 4.18
N LEU A 103 -14.75 11.45 3.60
CA LEU A 103 -14.17 12.69 4.12
C LEU A 103 -15.06 13.93 3.92
N LEU A 104 -16.02 13.86 2.98
CA LEU A 104 -16.92 14.96 2.64
C LEU A 104 -18.30 14.85 3.29
N ASP A 105 -18.75 13.63 3.59
CA ASP A 105 -20.08 13.30 4.09
C ASP A 105 -19.94 12.53 5.41
N ASP A 106 -20.16 13.21 6.53
CA ASP A 106 -20.03 12.66 7.88
C ASP A 106 -21.13 11.65 8.23
N THR A 107 -22.17 11.54 7.40
CA THR A 107 -23.24 10.54 7.55
C THR A 107 -22.89 9.20 6.91
N LEU A 108 -21.83 9.14 6.09
CA LEU A 108 -21.41 7.96 5.36
C LEU A 108 -20.44 7.12 6.20
N ASP A 109 -20.84 5.90 6.59
CA ASP A 109 -19.93 4.97 7.25
C ASP A 109 -18.94 4.39 6.23
N ILE A 110 -17.66 4.31 6.62
CA ILE A 110 -16.63 3.64 5.84
C ILE A 110 -17.00 2.18 5.50
N ALA A 111 -17.73 1.51 6.39
CA ALA A 111 -18.18 0.14 6.19
C ALA A 111 -19.10 -0.01 4.96
N ASP A 112 -19.85 1.04 4.60
CA ASP A 112 -20.79 1.04 3.48
C ASP A 112 -20.11 1.28 2.13
N VAL A 113 -18.91 1.86 2.14
CA VAL A 113 -18.13 2.15 0.93
C VAL A 113 -16.99 1.17 0.68
N MET A 114 -16.80 0.20 1.58
CA MET A 114 -15.79 -0.85 1.44
C MET A 114 -16.29 -2.00 0.56
N PHE A 115 -15.47 -2.41 -0.40
CA PHE A 115 -15.66 -3.65 -1.13
C PHE A 115 -15.15 -4.84 -0.34
N ARG A 116 -16.02 -5.84 -0.14
CA ARG A 116 -15.60 -7.19 0.20
C ARG A 116 -15.13 -7.88 -1.07
N THR A 117 -13.97 -8.52 -1.01
CA THR A 117 -13.44 -9.30 -2.13
C THR A 117 -13.85 -10.76 -2.01
N ASN A 118 -13.52 -11.58 -3.02
CA ASN A 118 -13.61 -13.03 -2.93
C ASN A 118 -12.53 -13.65 -2.03
N VAL A 119 -11.64 -12.83 -1.45
CA VAL A 119 -10.67 -13.19 -0.42
C VAL A 119 -11.21 -12.65 0.90
N SER A 120 -11.63 -13.53 1.81
CA SER A 120 -12.36 -13.15 3.03
C SER A 120 -11.59 -12.21 3.97
N THR A 121 -10.27 -12.27 3.94
CA THR A 121 -9.34 -11.46 4.74
C THR A 121 -8.92 -10.16 4.06
N LEU A 122 -9.36 -9.90 2.83
CA LEU A 122 -9.04 -8.69 2.07
C LEU A 122 -10.30 -7.88 1.76
N SER A 123 -10.31 -6.62 2.21
CA SER A 123 -11.28 -5.62 1.80
C SER A 123 -10.59 -4.44 1.09
N ILE A 124 -11.34 -3.72 0.27
CA ILE A 124 -10.83 -2.58 -0.50
C ILE A 124 -11.65 -1.34 -0.17
N LEU A 125 -11.00 -0.24 0.19
CA LEU A 125 -11.59 1.09 0.21
C LEU A 125 -11.14 1.84 -1.04
N PRO A 126 -12.03 2.11 -2.00
CA PRO A 126 -11.65 2.86 -3.20
C PRO A 126 -11.41 4.34 -2.88
N ALA A 127 -10.83 5.08 -3.82
CA ALA A 127 -10.59 6.51 -3.69
C ALA A 127 -11.89 7.31 -3.57
N GLY A 128 -12.93 6.90 -4.29
CA GLY A 128 -14.20 7.61 -4.36
C GLY A 128 -14.21 8.74 -5.40
N THR A 129 -15.10 9.71 -5.19
CA THR A 129 -15.27 10.84 -6.11
C THR A 129 -14.10 11.81 -6.02
N ALA A 130 -13.48 12.15 -7.17
CA ALA A 130 -12.41 13.12 -7.23
C ALA A 130 -12.86 14.50 -6.72
N ASN A 131 -12.00 15.18 -5.97
CA ASN A 131 -12.28 16.50 -5.42
C ASN A 131 -11.09 17.44 -5.63
N ALA A 132 -11.35 18.69 -6.00
CA ALA A 132 -10.31 19.70 -6.22
C ALA A 132 -9.52 20.06 -4.94
N ARG A 133 -10.09 19.80 -3.76
CA ARG A 133 -9.49 20.04 -2.44
C ARG A 133 -8.93 18.76 -1.80
N ALA A 134 -8.47 17.82 -2.63
CA ALA A 134 -7.97 16.53 -2.19
C ALA A 134 -6.86 16.66 -1.14
N THR A 135 -5.87 17.52 -1.38
CA THR A 135 -4.77 17.77 -0.44
C THR A 135 -5.29 18.25 0.92
N GLU A 136 -6.21 19.22 0.95
CA GLU A 136 -6.75 19.77 2.20
C GLU A 136 -7.61 18.76 2.96
N LEU A 137 -8.37 17.93 2.24
CA LEU A 137 -9.18 16.87 2.85
C LEU A 137 -8.29 15.79 3.48
N LEU A 138 -7.20 15.39 2.80
CA LEU A 138 -6.21 14.45 3.34
C LEU A 138 -5.42 15.03 4.53
N ALA A 139 -5.25 16.36 4.57
CA ALA A 139 -4.60 17.07 5.68
C ALA A 139 -5.54 17.35 6.87
N SER A 140 -6.84 17.06 6.72
CA SER A 140 -7.85 17.45 7.70
C SER A 140 -7.80 16.65 9.01
N GLN A 141 -8.44 17.19 10.04
CA GLN A 141 -8.71 16.46 11.29
C GLN A 141 -9.63 15.26 11.05
N THR A 142 -10.56 15.36 10.09
CA THR A 142 -11.43 14.24 9.69
C THR A 142 -10.61 13.06 9.18
N MET A 143 -9.63 13.30 8.30
CA MET A 143 -8.72 12.26 7.84
C MET A 143 -7.91 11.69 9.00
N SER A 144 -7.35 12.55 9.87
CA SER A 144 -6.61 12.13 11.06
C SER A 144 -7.44 11.21 11.98
N GLY A 145 -8.72 11.54 12.19
CA GLY A 145 -9.67 10.71 12.92
C GLY A 145 -9.92 9.37 12.23
N LEU A 146 -10.11 9.39 10.90
CA LEU A 146 -10.36 8.20 10.10
C LEU A 146 -9.19 7.21 10.14
N VAL A 147 -7.94 7.65 9.92
CA VAL A 147 -6.77 6.75 10.00
C VAL A 147 -6.60 6.17 11.40
N ASN A 148 -6.84 6.95 12.46
CA ASN A 148 -6.79 6.46 13.84
C ASN A 148 -7.88 5.41 14.13
N GLN A 149 -9.09 5.65 13.63
CA GLN A 149 -10.19 4.69 13.72
C GLN A 149 -9.82 3.40 12.97
N LEU A 150 -9.34 3.50 11.73
CA LEU A 150 -8.91 2.36 10.93
C LEU A 150 -7.81 1.54 11.60
N ALA A 151 -6.80 2.21 12.17
CA ALA A 151 -5.68 1.58 12.83
C ALA A 151 -6.07 0.82 14.11
N SER A 152 -7.10 1.26 14.82
CA SER A 152 -7.49 0.74 16.13
C SER A 152 -8.73 -0.17 16.12
N ARG A 153 -9.53 -0.14 15.05
CA ARG A 153 -10.80 -0.88 14.97
C ARG A 153 -10.64 -2.40 15.07
N TYR A 154 -9.55 -2.94 14.54
CA TYR A 154 -9.28 -4.38 14.51
C TYR A 154 -7.83 -4.66 14.90
N PRO A 155 -7.57 -5.49 15.93
CA PRO A 155 -6.23 -5.71 16.46
C PRO A 155 -5.31 -6.47 15.50
N ASP A 156 -5.87 -7.19 14.53
CA ASP A 156 -5.21 -8.03 13.54
C ASP A 156 -5.07 -7.38 12.15
N ARG A 157 -5.59 -6.16 11.99
CA ARG A 157 -5.72 -5.52 10.67
C ARG A 157 -4.50 -4.70 10.29
N ILE A 158 -4.01 -4.94 9.08
CA ILE A 158 -3.04 -4.09 8.38
C ILE A 158 -3.79 -3.25 7.34
N ILE A 159 -3.44 -1.98 7.23
CA ILE A 159 -4.03 -1.05 6.27
C ILE A 159 -2.93 -0.60 5.31
N ILE A 160 -3.10 -0.91 4.04
CA ILE A 160 -2.18 -0.55 2.96
C ILE A 160 -2.80 0.60 2.18
N PHE A 161 -2.09 1.73 2.11
CA PHE A 161 -2.48 2.89 1.30
C PHE A 161 -1.69 2.87 0.00
N ASP A 162 -2.36 2.64 -1.13
CA ASP A 162 -1.80 2.92 -2.45
C ASP A 162 -1.87 4.44 -2.68
N SER A 163 -0.73 5.10 -2.77
CA SER A 163 -0.65 6.57 -2.74
C SER A 163 0.00 7.14 -4.00
N PRO A 164 -0.20 8.44 -4.32
CA PRO A 164 0.48 9.11 -5.42
C PRO A 164 2.01 9.09 -5.30
N PRO A 165 2.75 9.36 -6.40
CA PRO A 165 4.21 9.50 -6.36
C PRO A 165 4.65 10.81 -5.68
N LEU A 166 5.72 10.73 -4.90
CA LEU A 166 6.20 11.80 -4.01
C LEU A 166 6.66 13.07 -4.74
N LEU A 167 7.22 12.97 -5.94
CA LEU A 167 7.76 14.13 -6.65
C LEU A 167 6.74 14.87 -7.52
N VAL A 168 5.49 14.40 -7.58
CA VAL A 168 4.47 14.94 -8.48
C VAL A 168 3.36 15.67 -7.73
N THR A 169 3.04 15.24 -6.52
CA THR A 169 1.80 15.64 -5.82
C THR A 169 2.06 15.91 -4.34
N SER A 170 1.43 16.95 -3.78
CA SER A 170 1.51 17.25 -2.34
C SER A 170 0.72 16.25 -1.49
N GLU A 171 -0.31 15.61 -2.05
CA GLU A 171 -1.13 14.60 -1.39
C GLU A 171 -0.29 13.45 -0.80
N ALA A 172 0.76 13.02 -1.52
CA ALA A 172 1.64 11.96 -1.05
C ALA A 172 2.37 12.35 0.24
N HIS A 173 2.90 13.57 0.32
CA HIS A 173 3.59 14.07 1.52
C HIS A 173 2.64 14.17 2.72
N VAL A 174 1.43 14.68 2.50
CA VAL A 174 0.39 14.76 3.54
C VAL A 174 0.02 13.36 4.03
N LEU A 175 -0.22 12.41 3.13
CA LEU A 175 -0.50 11.02 3.48
C LEU A 175 0.63 10.40 4.31
N ALA A 176 1.89 10.61 3.91
CA ALA A 176 3.06 10.06 4.60
C ALA A 176 3.11 10.46 6.09
N SER A 177 2.68 11.69 6.42
CA SER A 177 2.66 12.19 7.80
C SER A 177 1.71 11.42 8.76
N HIS A 178 0.81 10.61 8.20
CA HIS A 178 -0.13 9.79 8.95
C HIS A 178 0.35 8.33 9.16
N MET A 179 1.42 7.93 8.49
CA MET A 179 1.78 6.52 8.31
C MET A 179 2.87 6.09 9.29
N GLY A 180 2.76 4.87 9.81
CA GLY A 180 3.79 4.28 10.67
C GLY A 180 4.90 3.56 9.89
N GLN A 181 4.62 3.21 8.64
CA GLN A 181 5.58 2.59 7.72
C GLN A 181 5.39 3.11 6.30
N ILE A 182 6.51 3.26 5.59
CA ILE A 182 6.51 3.63 4.18
C ILE A 182 7.27 2.56 3.39
N VAL A 183 6.68 2.12 2.28
CA VAL A 183 7.34 1.31 1.25
C VAL A 183 7.44 2.15 0.00
N MET A 184 8.66 2.53 -0.35
CA MET A 184 8.97 3.30 -1.54
C MET A 184 9.37 2.35 -2.67
N VAL A 185 8.51 2.28 -3.68
CA VAL A 185 8.73 1.51 -4.91
C VAL A 185 9.69 2.26 -5.81
N VAL A 186 10.73 1.56 -6.28
CA VAL A 186 11.76 2.07 -7.18
C VAL A 186 11.79 1.19 -8.41
N GLU A 187 11.62 1.77 -9.60
CA GLU A 187 11.66 1.01 -10.84
C GLU A 187 13.10 0.69 -11.23
N SER A 188 13.34 -0.59 -11.44
CA SER A 188 14.65 -1.12 -11.79
C SER A 188 15.18 -0.51 -13.08
N GLU A 189 16.46 -0.14 -13.07
CA GLU A 189 17.21 0.37 -14.23
C GLU A 189 16.65 1.67 -14.84
N THR A 190 15.58 2.23 -14.28
CA THR A 190 14.84 3.37 -14.84
C THR A 190 14.83 4.55 -13.87
N THR A 191 14.48 4.32 -12.60
CA THR A 191 14.46 5.40 -11.61
C THR A 191 15.87 5.84 -11.26
N THR A 192 16.16 7.12 -11.45
CA THR A 192 17.49 7.66 -11.13
C THR A 192 17.72 7.73 -9.62
N GLN A 193 18.98 7.56 -9.19
CA GLN A 193 19.34 7.74 -7.78
C GLN A 193 18.99 9.14 -7.26
N HIS A 194 19.05 10.16 -8.13
CA HIS A 194 18.67 11.52 -7.78
C HIS A 194 17.19 11.61 -7.42
N ALA A 195 16.30 11.05 -8.26
CA ALA A 195 14.86 11.01 -7.99
C ALA A 195 14.55 10.27 -6.68
N VAL A 196 15.23 9.16 -6.42
CA VAL A 196 15.07 8.43 -5.15
C VAL A 196 15.48 9.29 -3.96
N LYS A 197 16.64 9.95 -4.01
CA LYS A 197 17.13 10.81 -2.93
C LYS A 197 16.22 12.00 -2.67
N GLU A 198 15.74 12.67 -3.71
CA GLU A 198 14.80 13.79 -3.57
C GLU A 198 13.47 13.33 -2.99
N SER A 199 12.98 12.15 -3.37
CA SER A 199 11.76 11.59 -2.78
C SER A 199 11.93 11.25 -1.30
N LEU A 200 13.07 10.66 -0.93
CA LEU A 200 13.39 10.35 0.47
C LEU A 200 13.47 11.62 1.33
N ARG A 201 13.96 12.73 0.78
CA ARG A 201 13.96 14.04 1.45
C ARG A 201 12.54 14.53 1.77
N GLN A 202 11.57 14.29 0.89
CA GLN A 202 10.17 14.65 1.14
C GLN A 202 9.56 13.89 2.33
N ILE A 203 10.12 12.75 2.73
CA ILE A 203 9.60 11.91 3.81
C ILE A 203 10.63 11.68 4.92
N GLU A 204 11.67 12.51 5.02
CA GLU A 204 12.78 12.31 5.96
C GLU A 204 12.33 12.33 7.43
N GLY A 205 11.23 13.03 7.74
CA GLY A 205 10.60 13.03 9.06
C GLY A 205 9.74 11.79 9.39
N CYS A 206 9.55 10.88 8.43
CA CYS A 206 8.76 9.67 8.61
C CYS A 206 9.65 8.54 9.14
N SER A 207 9.07 7.68 9.99
CA SER A 207 9.75 6.49 10.49
C SER A 207 9.58 5.31 9.53
N ASN A 208 10.51 4.35 9.59
CA ASN A 208 10.42 3.04 8.93
C ASN A 208 10.18 3.08 7.41
N ILE A 209 11.13 3.66 6.68
CA ILE A 209 11.13 3.67 5.22
C ILE A 209 11.83 2.41 4.68
N ASN A 210 11.14 1.66 3.83
CA ASN A 210 11.64 0.46 3.16
C ASN A 210 11.66 0.71 1.65
N LEU A 211 12.70 0.24 0.95
CA LEU A 211 12.76 0.31 -0.51
C LEU A 211 12.30 -1.02 -1.11
N LEU A 212 11.46 -0.96 -2.13
CA LEU A 212 11.02 -2.10 -2.92
C LEU A 212 11.45 -1.89 -4.37
N TYR A 213 12.40 -2.69 -4.82
CA TYR A 213 12.90 -2.64 -6.19
C TYR A 213 11.95 -3.44 -7.10
N ASN A 214 11.31 -2.77 -8.04
CA ASN A 214 10.26 -3.34 -8.90
C ASN A 214 10.69 -3.42 -10.36
N LYS A 215 10.06 -4.31 -11.13
CA LYS A 215 10.38 -4.59 -12.54
C LYS A 215 11.85 -5.00 -12.77
N SER A 216 12.49 -5.55 -11.74
CA SER A 216 13.82 -6.14 -11.88
C SER A 216 13.78 -7.31 -12.86
N ARG A 217 14.81 -7.42 -13.69
CA ARG A 217 14.99 -8.58 -14.54
C ARG A 217 15.62 -9.69 -13.69
N GLU A 218 15.15 -10.92 -13.86
CA GLU A 218 15.88 -12.07 -13.31
C GLU A 218 17.28 -12.11 -13.93
N PHE A 219 18.31 -11.96 -13.11
CA PHE A 219 19.67 -12.29 -13.55
C PHE A 219 19.70 -13.80 -13.81
N ALA A 220 20.12 -14.20 -15.02
CA ALA A 220 20.14 -15.59 -15.46
C ALA A 220 20.92 -16.54 -14.51
N ASP A 221 21.84 -16.01 -13.70
CA ASP A 221 22.64 -16.75 -12.71
C ASP A 221 21.94 -17.03 -11.37
N SER A 222 20.78 -16.42 -11.10
CA SER A 222 20.04 -16.64 -9.84
C SER A 222 19.42 -18.03 -9.72
N LYS A 223 19.29 -18.78 -10.83
CA LYS A 223 18.88 -20.19 -10.80
C LYS A 223 19.94 -21.12 -10.17
N ALA A 224 21.21 -20.71 -10.08
CA ALA A 224 22.27 -21.53 -9.51
C ALA A 224 22.30 -21.52 -7.97
N TYR A 225 21.78 -20.49 -7.32
CA TYR A 225 21.88 -20.34 -5.86
C TYR A 225 20.60 -20.67 -5.08
N GLY A 226 19.43 -20.73 -5.74
CA GLY A 226 18.13 -20.90 -5.07
C GLY A 226 17.65 -22.35 -4.85
N TYR A 227 18.23 -23.34 -5.55
CA TYR A 227 17.75 -24.73 -5.52
C TYR A 227 18.54 -25.67 -4.61
N GLN A 228 19.61 -25.21 -3.96
CA GLN A 228 20.52 -26.08 -3.22
C GLN A 228 20.24 -26.16 -1.71
N TYR A 229 19.17 -25.53 -1.20
CA TYR A 229 18.86 -25.47 0.23
C TYR A 229 17.61 -26.25 0.68
N TYR A 230 16.98 -27.01 -0.20
CA TYR A 230 15.94 -27.98 0.18
C TYR A 230 16.19 -29.30 -0.53
N GLY A 231 16.96 -30.16 0.14
CA GLY A 231 17.06 -31.60 -0.07
C GLY A 231 16.80 -32.29 1.27
#